data_AF-A0A965GGN1-F1
#
_entry.id   AF-A0A965GGN1-F1
#
_cell.length_a   1.000
_cell.length_b   1.000
_cell.length_c   1.000
_cell.angle_alpha   90.00
_cell.angle_beta   90.00
_cell.angle_gamma   90.00
#
_symmetry.space_group_name_H-M   'P 1'
#
loop_
_entity.id
_entity.type
_entity.pdbx_description
1 polymer ?
#
loop_
_entity_poly.entity_id
_entity_poly.type
_entity_poly.pdbx_seq_one_letter_code
_entity_poly.pdbx_strand_id
1 'polypeptide(L)' 'MKNTVVTVGRVSIDLYGVEAGASFGSEQTFSKSVGGSPSNVAVAAAKLGNHAV' A
#
# COMPACT_ATOMS: atom_id res chain seq x y z
N MET A 1 -11.51 11.67 -19.61
CA MET A 1 -10.92 10.58 -20.40
C MET A 1 -10.43 9.53 -19.44
N LYS A 2 -10.74 8.24 -19.65
CA LYS A 2 -10.16 7.15 -18.84
C LYS A 2 -8.79 6.83 -19.43
N ASN A 3 -7.73 7.38 -18.85
CA ASN A 3 -6.38 7.02 -19.26
C ASN A 3 -6.04 5.65 -18.67
N THR A 4 -5.20 4.89 -19.38
CA THR A 4 -4.59 3.68 -18.81
C THR A 4 -3.27 4.07 -18.16
N VAL A 5 -3.11 3.71 -16.89
CA VAL A 5 -1.88 3.90 -16.12
C VAL A 5 -1.26 2.53 -15.88
N VAL A 6 -0.04 2.32 -16.37
CA VAL A 6 0.72 1.10 -16.11
C VAL A 6 1.77 1.43 -15.06
N THR A 7 1.76 0.71 -13.95
CA THR A 7 2.78 0.82 -12.91
C THR A 7 3.65 -0.43 -12.89
N VAL A 8 4.95 -0.26 -12.68
CA VAL A 8 5.88 -1.40 -12.63
C VAL A 8 6.77 -1.29 -11.41
N GLY A 9 6.82 -2.38 -10.65
CA GLY A 9 7.76 -2.58 -9.56
C GLY A 9 7.16 -3.45 -8.46
N ARG A 10 7.69 -3.33 -7.24
CA ARG A 10 7.32 -4.22 -6.14
C ARG A 10 5.86 -4.02 -5.68
N VAL A 11 5.24 -5.13 -5.31
CA VAL A 11 4.06 -5.18 -4.45
C VAL A 11 4.48 -5.69 -3.08
N SER A 12 3.96 -5.11 -2.00
CA SER A 12 4.27 -5.54 -0.64
C SER A 12 3.03 -5.58 0.24
N ILE A 13 3.23 -6.12 1.43
CA ILE A 13 2.33 -5.99 2.55
C ILE A 13 3.03 -5.10 3.57
N ASP A 14 2.36 -4.02 3.97
CA ASP A 14 2.82 -3.18 5.06
C ASP A 14 2.15 -3.68 6.36
N LEU A 15 2.98 -3.98 7.36
CA LEU A 15 2.54 -4.34 8.71
C LEU A 15 2.78 -3.15 9.62
N TYR A 16 1.71 -2.52 10.09
CA TYR A 16 1.76 -1.38 10.99
C TYR A 16 1.45 -1.83 12.42
N GLY A 17 2.41 -1.65 13.33
CA GLY A 17 2.21 -1.89 14.75
C GLY A 17 1.12 -0.98 15.30
N VAL A 18 0.22 -1.54 16.12
CA VAL A 18 -0.96 -0.84 16.62
C VAL A 18 -0.70 -0.20 17.98
N GLU A 19 0.22 -0.78 18.76
CA GLU A 19 0.59 -0.35 20.09
C GLU A 19 1.66 0.77 20.05
N ALA A 20 1.26 2.00 20.38
CA ALA A 20 2.14 3.16 20.35
C ALA A 20 3.32 3.02 21.33
N GLY A 21 4.53 3.29 20.85
CA GLY A 21 5.76 3.23 21.65
C GLY A 21 6.30 1.82 21.90
N ALA A 22 5.63 0.77 21.40
CA ALA A 22 6.14 -0.59 21.46
C ALA A 22 7.47 -0.70 20.69
N SER A 23 8.40 -1.51 21.23
CA SER A 23 9.63 -1.84 20.53
C SER A 23 9.35 -2.82 19.38
N PHE A 24 10.26 -2.93 18.42
CA PHE A 24 10.07 -3.91 17.34
C PHE A 24 10.06 -5.37 17.84
N GLY A 25 10.82 -5.69 18.88
CA GLY A 25 10.94 -7.05 19.42
C GLY A 25 9.88 -7.44 20.45
N SER A 26 9.02 -6.51 20.87
CA SER A 26 7.96 -6.81 21.85
C SER A 26 6.75 -7.46 21.18
N GLU A 27 6.03 -8.27 21.95
CA GLU A 27 4.70 -8.76 21.58
C GLU A 27 3.79 -7.58 21.25
N GLN A 28 3.21 -7.61 20.05
CA GLN A 28 2.36 -6.53 19.54
C GLN A 28 1.45 -7.05 18.43
N THR A 29 0.38 -6.31 18.17
CA THR A 29 -0.56 -6.59 17.09
C THR A 29 -0.21 -5.75 15.88
N PHE A 30 -0.37 -6.33 14.69
CA PHE A 30 -0.14 -5.63 13.44
C PHE A 30 -1.42 -5.52 12.64
N SER A 31 -1.73 -4.30 12.21
CA SER A 31 -2.69 -4.08 11.12
C SER A 31 -1.98 -4.29 9.78
N LYS A 32 -2.67 -4.91 8.83
CA LYS A 32 -2.11 -5.26 7.52
C LYS A 32 -2.71 -4.39 6.42
N SER A 33 -1.87 -3.84 5.55
CA SER A 33 -2.29 -3.09 4.37
C SER A 33 -1.54 -3.50 3.11
N VAL A 34 -2.11 -3.23 1.94
CA VAL A 34 -1.37 -3.31 0.67
C VAL A 34 -0.34 -2.18 0.65
N GLY A 35 0.89 -2.52 0.27
CA GLY A 35 1.99 -1.57 0.15
C GLY A 35 2.72 -1.70 -1.18
N GLY A 36 3.81 -0.94 -1.29
CA GLY A 36 4.62 -0.83 -2.51
C GLY A 36 4.30 0.46 -3.24
N SER A 37 5.35 1.24 -3.55
CA SER A 37 5.18 2.54 -4.22
C SER A 37 4.44 2.44 -5.57
N PRO A 38 4.76 1.48 -6.46
CA PRO A 38 4.01 1.30 -7.70
C PRO A 38 2.54 0.92 -7.44
N SER A 39 2.30 -0.03 -6.53
CA SER A 39 0.94 -0.46 -6.16
C SER A 39 0.10 0.69 -5.59
N ASN A 40 0.68 1.54 -4.75
CA ASN A 40 0.00 2.72 -4.20
C ASN A 40 -0.37 3.74 -5.30
N VAL A 41 0.51 3.94 -6.28
CA VAL A 41 0.22 4.80 -7.45
C VAL A 41 -0.93 4.22 -8.28
N ALA A 42 -0.95 2.91 -8.53
CA ALA A 42 -2.03 2.26 -9.27
C ALA A 42 -3.38 2.43 -8.54
N VAL A 43 -3.42 2.18 -7.22
CA VAL A 43 -4.63 2.36 -6.41
C VAL A 43 -5.10 3.81 -6.42
N ALA A 44 -4.19 4.79 -6.30
CA ALA A 44 -4.54 6.21 -6.35
C ALA A 44 -5.09 6.60 -7.73
N ALA A 45 -4.44 6.17 -8.82
CA ALA A 45 -4.90 6.42 -10.18
C ALA A 45 -6.30 5.85 -10.43
N ALA A 46 -6.57 4.63 -9.94
CA ALA A 46 -7.88 4.00 -10.02
C ALA A 46 -8.95 4.78 -9.23
N LYS A 47 -8.65 5.25 -8.01
CA LYS A 47 -9.55 6.10 -7.21
C LYS A 47 -9.90 7.43 -7.90
N LEU A 48 -9.01 7.94 -8.75
CA LEU A 48 -9.24 9.14 -9.57
C LEU A 48 -9.98 8.86 -10.89
N GLY A 49 -10.46 7.64 -11.11
CA GLY A 49 -11.28 7.27 -12.27
C GLY A 49 -10.50 6.77 -13.50
N ASN A 50 -9.20 6.52 -13.36
CA ASN A 50 -8.39 5.91 -14.43
C ASN A 50 -8.47 4.38 -14.39
N HIS A 51 -8.12 3.74 -15.51
CA HIS A 51 -7.86 2.31 -15.51
C HIS A 51 -6.39 2.09 -15.16
N ALA A 52 -6.09 1.42 -14.04
CA ALA A 52 -4.72 1.21 -13.57
C ALA A 52 -4.39 -0.29 -13.49
N VAL A 53 -3.19 -0.65 -13.97
CA VAL A 53 -2.64 -2.02 -13.97
C VAL A 53 -1.21 -2.06 -13.45
#